data_AF-A2F4D3-F1
#
_entry.id   AF-A2F4D3-F1
#
_cell.length_a   1.000
_cell.length_b   1.000
_cell.length_c   1.000
_cell.angle_alpha   90.00
_cell.angle_beta   90.00
_cell.angle_gamma   90.00
#
_symmetry.space_group_name_H-M   'P 1'
#
loop_
_entity.id
_entity.type
_entity.pdbx_description
1 polymer ?
#
loop_
_entity_poly.entity_id
_entity_poly.type
_entity_poly.pdbx_seq_one_letter_code
_entity_poly.pdbx_strand_id
1 'polypeptide(L)'
;MTTEEGCCCCNGNCLSLDCPCFKRGGICGPNCKCQNCKNKSGWDTERLNAIENMLSQNTVAFTSTDQLYPEEYNLISNFAMLSSSIDSEQFHSKQRDIPISRLLTQEVTQQAIKTVISAAHRQYNKQPAAENIEELLENCVSSEFENVLKAILSAVQQQSAQ
;
A
#
# COMPACT_ATOMS: atom_id res chain seq x y z
N MET A 1 14.86 24.76 -0.74
CA MET A 1 15.81 24.25 0.27
C MET A 1 15.64 22.75 0.35
N THR A 2 16.71 22.03 0.04
CA THR A 2 16.77 20.57 -0.15
C THR A 2 16.64 19.84 1.18
N THR A 3 15.49 19.22 1.45
CA THR A 3 15.30 18.39 2.65
C THR A 3 15.82 16.98 2.40
N GLU A 4 17.14 16.81 2.32
CA GLU A 4 17.75 15.47 2.45
C GLU A 4 17.74 14.99 3.91
N GLU A 5 17.64 15.92 4.86
CA GLU A 5 17.58 15.64 6.30
C GLU A 5 16.13 15.32 6.72
N GLY A 6 15.88 14.06 7.09
CA GLY A 6 14.59 13.64 7.65
C GLY A 6 14.30 14.28 9.02
N CYS A 7 13.06 14.18 9.50
CA CYS A 7 12.69 14.77 10.79
C CYS A 7 13.30 14.00 11.97
N CYS A 8 13.56 14.71 13.08
CA CYS A 8 14.06 14.14 14.34
C CYS A 8 13.07 14.40 15.49
N CYS A 9 11.82 13.96 15.35
CA CYS A 9 10.78 14.17 16.38
C CYS A 9 10.96 13.18 17.54
N CYS A 10 11.43 13.64 18.70
CA CYS A 10 11.75 12.75 19.84
C CYS A 10 10.51 12.24 20.61
N ASN A 11 9.44 13.03 20.70
CA ASN A 11 8.30 12.73 21.57
C ASN A 11 6.93 12.69 20.86
N GLY A 12 6.90 12.89 19.54
CA GLY A 12 5.67 12.97 18.76
C GLY A 12 5.50 11.76 17.84
N ASN A 13 4.26 11.36 17.62
CA ASN A 13 3.90 10.34 16.63
C ASN A 13 3.93 10.87 15.17
N CYS A 14 4.47 12.08 14.95
CA CYS A 14 4.51 12.79 13.67
C CYS A 14 3.14 13.11 13.05
N LEU A 15 2.04 13.10 13.82
CA LEU A 15 0.70 13.48 13.36
C LEU A 15 0.33 14.93 13.75
N SER A 16 1.31 15.84 13.77
CA SER A 16 1.11 17.27 14.04
C SER A 16 1.96 18.13 13.10
N LEU A 17 1.60 19.41 12.96
CA LEU A 17 2.32 20.38 12.12
C LEU A 17 3.73 20.72 12.64
N ASP A 18 4.09 20.28 13.86
CA ASP A 18 5.46 20.36 14.38
C ASP A 18 6.40 19.43 13.63
N CYS A 19 5.87 18.36 13.04
CA CYS A 19 6.62 17.50 12.16
C CYS A 19 6.69 18.09 10.75
N PRO A 20 7.87 18.44 10.22
CA PRO A 20 8.00 19.03 8.88
C PRO A 20 7.57 18.06 7.77
N CYS A 21 7.63 16.75 8.02
CA CYS A 21 7.11 15.74 7.10
C CYS A 21 5.59 15.79 7.02
N PHE A 22 4.91 15.96 8.15
CA PHE A 22 3.45 16.01 8.21
C PHE A 22 2.92 17.36 7.74
N LYS A 23 3.55 18.48 8.16
CA LYS A 23 3.20 19.84 7.75
C LYS A 23 3.16 20.03 6.22
N ARG A 24 4.06 19.36 5.50
CA ARG A 24 4.09 19.38 4.02
C ARG A 24 3.15 18.36 3.35
N GLY A 25 2.27 17.72 4.11
CA GLY A 25 1.38 16.65 3.63
C GLY A 25 2.07 15.32 3.29
N GLY A 26 3.36 15.18 3.62
CA GLY A 26 4.16 13.99 3.32
C GLY A 26 4.14 12.93 4.42
N ILE A 27 4.69 11.76 4.10
CA ILE A 27 5.04 10.73 5.10
C ILE A 27 6.51 10.84 5.52
N CYS A 28 6.82 10.39 6.73
CA CYS A 28 8.18 10.18 7.18
C CYS A 28 8.83 9.07 6.35
N GLY A 29 9.96 9.36 5.73
CA GLY A 29 10.76 8.41 4.95
C GLY A 29 11.91 7.79 5.75
N PRO A 30 12.73 6.93 5.11
CA PRO A 30 13.84 6.21 5.76
C PRO A 30 14.87 7.11 6.46
N ASN A 31 15.04 8.36 6.00
CA ASN A 31 15.98 9.31 6.58
C ASN A 31 15.48 9.97 7.88
N CYS A 32 14.24 9.70 8.31
CA CYS A 32 13.67 10.28 9.53
C CYS A 32 14.11 9.48 10.78
N LYS A 33 14.45 10.19 11.86
CA LYS A 33 14.88 9.63 13.16
C LYS A 33 13.80 9.80 14.25
N CYS A 34 12.56 10.02 13.85
CA CYS A 34 11.42 10.18 14.74
C CYS A 34 11.10 8.88 15.52
N GLN A 35 10.76 9.02 16.80
CA GLN A 35 10.36 7.91 17.67
C GLN A 35 8.84 7.72 17.64
N ASN A 36 8.36 6.48 17.71
CA ASN A 36 6.92 6.14 17.69
C ASN A 36 6.13 6.77 16.52
N CYS A 37 6.79 6.93 15.37
CA CYS A 37 6.20 7.57 14.20
C CYS A 37 4.99 6.80 13.65
N LYS A 38 3.85 7.49 13.60
CA LYS A 38 2.62 7.08 12.92
C LYS A 38 2.41 7.81 11.60
N ASN A 39 3.25 8.78 11.24
CA ASN A 39 3.21 9.39 9.89
C ASN A 39 3.96 8.53 8.85
N LYS A 40 3.52 7.29 8.66
CA LYS A 40 4.10 6.33 7.71
C LYS A 40 2.99 5.45 7.13
N SER A 41 3.30 4.73 6.05
CA SER A 41 2.38 3.74 5.47
C SER A 41 1.99 2.69 6.51
N GLY A 42 0.71 2.29 6.52
CA GLY A 42 0.16 1.31 7.48
C GLY A 42 -0.49 1.93 8.72
N TRP A 43 -0.42 3.25 8.89
CA TRP A 43 -1.13 4.02 9.94
C TRP A 43 -2.11 5.01 9.30
N ASP A 44 -2.66 4.66 8.13
CA ASP A 44 -3.41 5.58 7.28
C ASP A 44 -4.70 6.07 7.96
N THR A 45 -5.35 5.22 8.75
CA THR A 45 -6.52 5.61 9.56
C THR A 45 -6.17 6.71 10.56
N GLU A 46 -5.14 6.54 11.38
CA GLU A 46 -4.73 7.57 12.35
C GLU A 46 -4.23 8.84 11.67
N ARG A 47 -3.53 8.70 10.54
CA ARG A 47 -3.08 9.84 9.74
C ARG A 47 -4.26 10.64 9.21
N LEU A 48 -5.26 9.98 8.63
CA LEU A 48 -6.45 10.65 8.10
C LEU A 48 -7.25 11.32 9.20
N ASN A 49 -7.46 10.65 10.33
CA ASN A 49 -8.14 11.24 11.48
C ASN A 49 -7.40 12.50 11.99
N ALA A 50 -6.06 12.48 12.02
CA ALA A 50 -5.28 13.65 12.42
C ALA A 50 -5.41 14.80 11.41
N ILE A 51 -5.38 14.51 10.11
CA ILE A 51 -5.57 15.49 9.04
C ILE A 51 -6.97 16.11 9.11
N GLU A 52 -8.01 15.30 9.26
CA GLU A 52 -9.40 15.73 9.37
C GLU A 52 -9.61 16.63 10.60
N ASN A 53 -9.09 16.23 11.76
CA ASN A 53 -9.14 17.04 12.98
C ASN A 53 -8.44 18.39 12.82
N MET A 54 -7.34 18.46 12.06
CA MET A 54 -6.66 19.73 11.81
C MET A 54 -7.42 20.62 10.84
N LEU A 55 -7.97 20.03 9.77
CA LEU A 55 -8.72 20.78 8.75
C LEU A 55 -10.08 21.27 9.26
N SER A 56 -10.70 20.57 10.22
CA SER A 56 -11.94 21.01 10.86
C SER A 56 -11.73 22.22 11.77
N GLN A 57 -10.54 22.38 12.35
CA GLN A 57 -10.18 23.55 13.14
C GLN A 57 -9.63 24.71 12.29
N ASN A 58 -8.84 24.39 11.27
CA ASN A 58 -8.24 25.35 10.36
C ASN A 58 -8.19 24.77 8.94
N THR A 59 -9.03 25.30 8.07
CA THR A 59 -9.22 24.82 6.68
C THR A 59 -7.97 24.98 5.81
N VAL A 60 -7.02 25.83 6.22
CA VAL A 60 -5.73 26.03 5.54
C VAL A 60 -4.54 25.52 6.36
N ALA A 61 -4.76 24.59 7.31
CA ALA A 61 -3.73 24.06 8.22
C ALA A 61 -2.46 23.54 7.51
N PHE A 62 -2.59 23.06 6.27
CA PHE A 62 -1.49 22.51 5.46
C PHE A 62 -1.02 23.45 4.34
N THR A 63 -1.52 24.67 4.27
CA THR A 63 -1.07 25.68 3.32
C THR A 63 -0.03 26.58 3.97
N SER A 64 1.03 26.91 3.24
CA SER A 64 2.01 27.87 3.76
C SER A 64 1.41 29.28 3.71
N THR A 65 1.50 30.03 4.82
CA THR A 65 0.91 31.37 4.95
C THR A 65 1.45 32.38 3.93
N ASP A 66 2.67 32.16 3.44
CA ASP A 66 3.31 33.03 2.45
C ASP A 66 2.82 32.76 1.01
N GLN A 67 1.98 31.74 0.81
CA GLN A 67 1.52 31.29 -0.50
C GLN A 67 0.07 31.68 -0.82
N LEU A 68 -0.64 32.33 0.10
CA LEU A 68 -2.03 32.72 -0.11
C LEU A 68 -2.22 34.23 0.03
N TYR A 69 -2.86 34.82 -0.96
CA TYR A 69 -3.41 36.16 -0.83
C TYR A 69 -4.66 36.13 0.09
N PRO A 70 -4.99 37.24 0.77
CA PRO A 70 -6.16 37.32 1.64
C PRO A 70 -7.47 36.88 0.97
N GLU A 71 -7.64 37.18 -0.32
CA GLU A 71 -8.79 36.77 -1.10
C GLU A 71 -8.89 35.25 -1.24
N GLU A 72 -7.76 34.57 -1.48
CA GLU A 72 -7.70 33.11 -1.61
C GLU A 72 -8.03 32.42 -0.29
N TYR A 73 -7.52 32.96 0.83
CA TYR A 73 -7.87 32.49 2.17
C TYR A 73 -9.39 32.53 2.40
N ASN A 74 -10.03 33.65 2.06
CA ASN A 74 -11.46 33.83 2.22
C ASN A 74 -12.26 32.87 1.33
N LEU A 75 -11.83 32.66 0.09
CA LEU A 75 -12.46 31.69 -0.82
C LEU A 75 -12.40 30.26 -0.28
N ILE A 76 -11.23 29.84 0.21
CA ILE A 76 -11.03 28.51 0.78
C ILE A 76 -11.90 28.32 2.03
N SER A 77 -11.91 29.32 2.92
CA SER A 77 -12.71 29.28 4.14
C SER A 77 -14.22 29.22 3.85
N ASN A 78 -14.70 30.04 2.92
CA ASN A 78 -16.12 30.06 2.53
C ASN A 78 -16.53 28.74 1.88
N PHE A 79 -15.71 28.20 0.98
CA PHE A 79 -15.96 26.92 0.33
C PHE A 79 -16.03 25.78 1.35
N ALA A 80 -15.09 25.74 2.30
CA ALA A 80 -15.07 24.73 3.35
C ALA A 80 -16.35 24.75 4.21
N MET A 81 -16.82 25.93 4.63
CA MET A 81 -18.09 26.08 5.37
C MET A 81 -19.32 25.57 4.59
N LEU A 82 -19.35 25.79 3.27
CA LEU A 82 -20.43 25.29 2.43
C LEU A 82 -20.39 23.76 2.33
N SER A 83 -19.21 23.17 2.19
CA SER A 83 -19.04 21.71 2.09
C SER A 83 -19.36 20.97 3.39
N SER A 84 -19.08 21.55 4.56
CA SER A 84 -19.40 20.93 5.86
C SER A 84 -20.90 20.82 6.16
N SER A 85 -21.74 21.53 5.40
CA SER A 85 -23.20 21.52 5.56
C SER A 85 -23.88 20.39 4.78
N ILE A 86 -23.11 19.58 4.05
CA ILE A 86 -23.59 18.43 3.28
C ILE A 86 -23.24 17.17 4.07
N ASP A 87 -24.25 16.34 4.39
CA ASP A 87 -24.04 15.00 4.95
C ASP A 87 -23.25 14.16 3.94
N SER A 88 -21.92 14.22 4.06
CA SER A 88 -20.97 13.45 3.26
C SER A 88 -20.53 12.25 4.07
N GLU A 89 -20.45 11.08 3.44
CA GLU A 89 -19.91 9.89 4.08
C GLU A 89 -18.47 10.13 4.53
N GLN A 90 -18.10 9.60 5.70
CA GLN A 90 -16.73 9.67 6.21
C GLN A 90 -15.78 9.01 5.21
N PHE A 91 -14.68 9.69 4.91
CA PHE A 91 -13.67 9.18 3.99
C PHE A 91 -12.97 7.96 4.62
N HIS A 92 -13.30 6.77 4.14
CA HIS A 92 -12.62 5.55 4.54
C HIS A 92 -11.48 5.22 3.56
N SER A 93 -10.24 5.28 4.04
CA SER A 93 -9.11 4.73 3.30
C SER A 93 -9.25 3.21 3.21
N LYS A 94 -9.49 2.70 2.00
CA LYS A 94 -9.30 1.28 1.72
C LYS A 94 -7.81 0.97 1.88
N GLN A 95 -7.45 -0.01 2.70
CA GLN A 95 -6.09 -0.54 2.68
C GLN A 95 -5.75 -0.92 1.24
N ARG A 96 -4.60 -0.45 0.75
CA ARG A 96 -4.16 -0.85 -0.58
C ARG A 96 -3.81 -2.33 -0.51
N ASP A 97 -4.59 -3.16 -1.20
CA ASP A 97 -4.26 -4.57 -1.40
C ASP A 97 -2.81 -4.67 -1.90
N ILE A 98 -2.05 -5.62 -1.35
CA ILE A 98 -0.71 -5.91 -1.87
C ILE A 98 -0.91 -6.40 -3.31
N PRO A 99 -0.41 -5.70 -4.34
CA PRO A 99 -0.62 -6.15 -5.70
C PRO A 99 0.05 -7.51 -5.86
N ILE A 100 -0.66 -8.48 -6.46
CA ILE A 100 -0.18 -9.85 -6.67
C ILE A 100 1.22 -9.86 -7.33
N SER A 101 1.52 -8.86 -8.17
CA SER A 101 2.83 -8.66 -8.78
C SER A 101 3.99 -8.58 -7.79
N ARG A 102 3.77 -8.13 -6.55
CA ARG A 102 4.80 -8.05 -5.50
C ARG A 102 5.16 -9.43 -4.92
N LEU A 103 4.28 -10.41 -5.06
CA LEU A 103 4.51 -11.78 -4.62
C LEU A 103 5.17 -12.63 -5.71
N LEU A 104 5.06 -12.21 -6.97
CA LEU A 104 5.75 -12.83 -8.10
C LEU A 104 7.20 -12.32 -8.18
N THR A 105 7.97 -12.52 -7.11
CA THR A 105 9.41 -12.25 -7.13
C THR A 105 10.12 -13.23 -8.05
N GLN A 106 11.36 -12.91 -8.44
CA GLN A 106 12.16 -13.80 -9.27
C GLN A 106 12.29 -15.20 -8.65
N GLU A 107 12.47 -15.29 -7.33
CA GLU A 107 12.57 -16.55 -6.59
C GLU A 107 11.27 -17.35 -6.66
N VAL A 108 10.13 -16.68 -6.44
CA VAL A 108 8.80 -17.32 -6.48
C VAL A 108 8.49 -17.82 -7.88
N THR A 109 8.75 -17.02 -8.92
CA THR A 109 8.55 -17.41 -10.31
C THR A 109 9.45 -18.57 -10.72
N GLN A 110 10.74 -18.54 -10.34
CA GLN A 110 11.66 -19.64 -10.62
C GLN A 110 11.23 -20.93 -9.92
N GLN A 111 10.78 -20.83 -8.67
CA GLN A 111 10.31 -21.99 -7.92
C GLN A 111 9.02 -22.56 -8.52
N ALA A 112 8.09 -21.71 -8.95
CA ALA A 112 6.87 -22.11 -9.66
C ALA A 112 7.19 -22.92 -10.92
N ILE A 113 8.09 -22.42 -11.76
CA ILE A 113 8.52 -23.10 -13.00
C ILE A 113 9.16 -24.45 -12.67
N LYS A 114 10.08 -24.49 -11.69
CA LYS A 114 10.74 -25.74 -11.26
C LYS A 114 9.74 -26.78 -10.78
N THR A 115 8.72 -26.36 -10.03
CA THR A 115 7.66 -27.26 -9.53
C THR A 115 6.89 -27.88 -10.68
N VAL A 116 6.41 -27.07 -11.63
CA VAL A 116 5.66 -27.54 -12.81
C VAL A 116 6.49 -28.49 -13.68
N ILE A 117 7.74 -28.12 -13.98
CA ILE A 117 8.67 -28.99 -14.74
C ILE A 117 8.94 -30.30 -14.00
N SER A 118 9.12 -30.24 -12.67
CA SER A 118 9.34 -31.44 -11.86
C SER A 118 8.12 -32.36 -11.85
N ALA A 119 6.91 -31.82 -11.84
CA ALA A 119 5.68 -32.60 -11.95
C ALA A 119 5.57 -33.29 -13.31
N ALA A 120 5.82 -32.55 -14.40
CA ALA A 120 5.84 -33.11 -15.75
C ALA A 120 6.89 -34.23 -15.90
N HIS A 121 8.11 -34.05 -15.39
CA HIS A 121 9.14 -35.11 -15.39
C HIS A 121 8.71 -36.36 -14.62
N ARG A 122 8.06 -36.20 -13.45
CA ARG A 122 7.53 -37.34 -12.70
C ARG A 122 6.44 -38.06 -13.49
N GLN A 123 5.60 -37.33 -14.21
CA GLN A 123 4.55 -37.91 -15.04
C GLN A 123 5.13 -38.68 -16.23
N TYR A 124 6.12 -38.10 -16.94
CA TYR A 124 6.83 -38.75 -18.04
C TYR A 124 7.48 -40.07 -17.58
N ASN A 125 8.19 -40.04 -16.45
CA ASN A 125 8.92 -41.21 -15.93
C ASN A 125 8.00 -42.35 -15.47
N LYS A 126 6.74 -42.08 -15.16
CA LYS A 126 5.77 -43.14 -14.81
C LYS A 126 5.40 -43.99 -16.02
N GLN A 127 5.23 -43.37 -17.19
CA GLN A 127 4.75 -44.03 -18.41
C GLN A 127 5.35 -43.38 -19.67
N PRO A 128 6.64 -43.62 -19.97
CA PRO A 128 7.36 -42.93 -21.05
C PRO A 128 6.94 -43.34 -22.47
N ALA A 129 6.15 -44.41 -22.61
CA ALA A 129 5.69 -44.96 -23.88
C ALA A 129 4.15 -44.95 -24.02
N ALA A 130 3.46 -44.09 -23.27
CA ALA A 130 2.02 -43.91 -23.43
C ALA A 130 1.68 -43.33 -24.82
N GLU A 131 0.70 -43.90 -25.52
CA GLU A 131 0.25 -43.41 -26.83
C GLU A 131 -0.27 -41.96 -26.79
N ASN A 132 -0.72 -41.50 -25.62
CA ASN A 132 -1.25 -40.17 -25.36
C ASN A 132 -0.35 -39.31 -24.44
N ILE A 133 0.97 -39.50 -24.49
CA ILE A 133 1.90 -38.84 -23.56
C ILE A 133 1.86 -37.31 -23.62
N GLU A 134 1.65 -36.72 -24.79
CA GLU A 134 1.56 -35.27 -24.97
C GLU A 134 0.36 -34.69 -24.21
N GLU A 135 -0.82 -35.24 -24.44
CA GLU A 135 -2.05 -34.87 -23.72
C GLU A 135 -1.92 -35.08 -22.20
N LEU A 136 -1.29 -36.18 -21.77
CA LEU A 136 -1.04 -36.46 -20.35
C LEU A 136 -0.11 -35.41 -19.72
N LEU A 137 0.92 -34.97 -20.44
CA LEU A 137 1.85 -33.95 -19.96
C LEU A 137 1.21 -32.56 -19.94
N GLU A 138 0.45 -32.18 -20.96
CA GLU A 138 -0.28 -30.92 -21.02
C GLU A 138 -1.28 -30.79 -19.86
N ASN A 139 -2.05 -31.85 -19.60
CA ASN A 139 -2.97 -31.90 -18.47
C ASN A 139 -2.24 -31.82 -17.13
N CYS A 140 -1.10 -32.51 -16.99
CA CYS A 140 -0.27 -32.45 -15.78
C CYS A 140 0.29 -31.05 -15.54
N VAL A 141 0.86 -30.42 -16.57
CA VAL A 141 1.39 -29.06 -16.51
C VAL A 141 0.29 -28.06 -16.13
N SER A 142 -0.87 -28.16 -16.77
CA SER A 142 -2.01 -27.26 -16.52
C SER A 142 -2.51 -27.40 -15.08
N SER A 143 -2.71 -28.63 -14.60
CA SER A 143 -3.16 -28.88 -13.23
C SER A 143 -2.15 -28.39 -12.19
N GLU A 144 -0.85 -28.64 -12.40
CA GLU A 144 0.17 -28.21 -11.45
C GLU A 144 0.35 -26.69 -11.44
N PHE A 145 0.22 -26.04 -12.59
CA PHE A 145 0.23 -24.58 -12.68
C PHE A 145 -0.94 -23.97 -11.90
N GLU A 146 -2.14 -24.54 -12.01
CA GLU A 146 -3.30 -24.10 -11.23
C GLU A 146 -3.08 -24.28 -9.72
N ASN A 147 -2.48 -25.40 -9.29
CA ASN A 147 -2.13 -25.64 -7.89
C ASN A 147 -1.15 -24.60 -7.35
N VAL A 148 -0.12 -24.26 -8.14
CA VAL A 148 0.84 -23.21 -7.79
C VAL A 148 0.16 -21.84 -7.66
N LEU A 149 -0.72 -21.48 -8.60
CA LEU A 149 -1.46 -20.22 -8.53
C LEU A 149 -2.38 -20.16 -7.29
N LYS A 150 -3.09 -21.26 -6.99
CA LYS A 150 -3.92 -21.36 -5.77
C LYS A 150 -3.08 -21.17 -4.51
N ALA A 151 -1.91 -21.80 -4.42
CA ALA A 151 -1.01 -21.65 -3.29
C ALA A 151 -0.55 -20.19 -3.10
N ILE A 152 -0.21 -19.50 -4.20
CA ILE A 152 0.18 -18.08 -4.17
C ILE A 152 -1.01 -17.22 -3.71
N LEU A 153 -2.22 -17.45 -4.22
CA LEU A 153 -3.41 -16.68 -3.84
C LEU A 153 -3.82 -16.91 -2.38
N SER A 154 -3.73 -18.15 -1.88
CA SER A 154 -4.00 -18.44 -0.47
C SER A 154 -3.01 -17.74 0.45
N ALA A 155 -1.74 -17.60 0.06
CA ALA A 155 -0.76 -16.83 0.83
C ALA A 155 -1.10 -15.32 0.88
N VAL A 156 -1.69 -14.76 -0.19
CA VAL A 156 -2.19 -13.36 -0.20
C VAL A 156 -3.29 -13.18 0.84
N GLN A 157 -4.28 -14.08 0.85
CA GLN A 157 -5.46 -13.98 1.72
C GLN A 157 -5.11 -14.11 3.21
N GLN A 158 -4.06 -14.87 3.53
CA GLN A 158 -3.56 -15.03 4.90
C GLN A 158 -2.79 -13.80 5.40
N GLN A 159 -2.15 -13.02 4.51
CA GLN A 159 -1.48 -11.77 4.86
C GLN A 159 -2.45 -10.60 5.09
N SER A 160 -3.63 -10.61 4.46
CA SER A 160 -4.68 -9.59 4.70
C SER A 160 -5.43 -9.74 6.02
N ALA A 161 -5.19 -10.82 6.77
CA ALA A 161 -5.84 -11.11 8.06
C ALA A 161 -4.95 -10.83 9.29
N GLN A 162 -3.76 -10.26 9.08
CA GLN A 162 -2.79 -9.85 10.11
C GLN A 162 -2.53 -8.35 10.02
#